data_AF-A0A0L9UR86-F1
#
_entry.id   AF-A0A0L9UR86-F1
#
_cell.length_a   1.000
_cell.length_b   1.000
_cell.length_c   1.000
_cell.angle_alpha   90.00
_cell.angle_beta   90.00
_cell.angle_gamma   90.00
#
_symmetry.space_group_name_H-M   'P 1'
#
loop_
_entity.id
_entity.type
_entity.pdbx_description
1 polymer ?
#
loop_
_entity_poly.entity_id
_entity_poly.type
_entity_poly.pdbx_seq_one_letter_code
_entity_poly.pdbx_strand_id
1 'polypeptide(L)'
;MTDLNGNIVDKLPGVKELFEKPPELRKRRTRYDIYKQIDASYYGYRDDEDGMLERLEGPAEDAMRREAAEEWRRLHEVRREARKGVKSGEVAEVSAVAREMLREEEEVVEKERQREKEEEKEKREFIVHVPLPDEKEIERRVLEKKKMELLNKYVSEGLMEEQTEAKDMLNIQR
;
A
#
# COMPACT_ATOMS: atom_id res chain seq x y z
N MET A 1 1.71 62.07 -2.77
CA MET A 1 0.39 62.60 -3.20
C MET A 1 -0.27 63.18 -1.96
N THR A 2 -0.65 64.46 -1.97
CA THR A 2 -1.38 65.09 -0.85
C THR A 2 -2.85 65.21 -1.23
N ASP A 3 -3.76 65.12 -0.25
CA ASP A 3 -5.19 65.35 -0.47
C ASP A 3 -5.50 66.84 -0.66
N LEU A 4 -6.76 67.17 -0.95
CA LEU A 4 -7.26 68.55 -1.13
C LEU A 4 -7.05 69.44 0.12
N ASN A 5 -6.73 68.85 1.26
CA ASN A 5 -6.51 69.53 2.54
C ASN A 5 -5.01 69.58 2.92
N GLY A 6 -4.10 69.14 2.04
CA GLY A 6 -2.66 69.14 2.28
C GLY A 6 -2.15 67.99 3.16
N ASN A 7 -2.98 67.00 3.51
CA ASN A 7 -2.55 65.82 4.24
C ASN A 7 -1.88 64.81 3.30
N ILE A 8 -0.83 64.16 3.80
CA ILE A 8 -0.18 63.06 3.09
C ILE A 8 -1.17 61.89 3.03
N VAL A 9 -1.55 61.48 1.80
CA VAL A 9 -2.59 60.47 1.55
C VAL A 9 -2.32 59.16 2.29
N ASP A 10 -1.05 58.78 2.42
CA ASP A 10 -0.61 57.55 3.11
C ASP A 10 -0.85 57.56 4.63
N LYS A 11 -1.13 58.73 5.22
CA LYS A 11 -1.39 58.92 6.66
C LYS A 11 -2.88 59.03 6.99
N LEU A 12 -3.76 58.88 6.01
CA LEU A 12 -5.20 58.89 6.24
C LEU A 12 -5.64 57.55 6.88
N PRO A 13 -6.51 57.60 7.91
CA PRO A 13 -7.06 56.39 8.52
C PRO A 13 -7.80 55.56 7.47
N GLY A 14 -7.53 54.26 7.42
CA GLY A 14 -8.06 53.32 6.42
C GLY A 14 -7.23 53.20 5.13
N VAL A 15 -6.44 54.20 4.74
CA VAL A 15 -5.55 54.09 3.55
C VAL A 15 -4.42 53.10 3.81
N LYS A 16 -3.87 53.10 5.02
CA LYS A 16 -2.83 52.15 5.43
C LYS A 16 -3.29 50.69 5.35
N GLU A 17 -4.53 50.40 5.73
CA GLU A 17 -5.12 49.06 5.72
C GLU A 17 -5.32 48.52 4.29
N LEU A 18 -5.60 49.42 3.33
CA LEU A 18 -5.74 49.06 1.91
C LEU A 18 -4.42 48.67 1.24
N PHE A 19 -3.28 49.10 1.80
CA PHE A 19 -1.95 48.81 1.30
C PHE A 19 -1.17 47.79 2.16
N GLU A 20 -1.72 47.39 3.32
CA GLU A 20 -1.15 46.33 4.15
C GLU A 20 -1.37 44.96 3.47
N LYS A 21 -0.27 44.36 3.01
CA LYS A 21 -0.31 43.06 2.34
C LYS A 21 -0.76 41.99 3.34
N PRO A 22 -1.75 41.13 3.00
CA PRO A 22 -2.20 40.09 3.90
C PRO A 22 -1.01 39.20 4.29
N PRO A 23 -0.93 38.75 5.56
CA PRO A 23 0.17 37.92 6.02
C PRO A 23 0.26 36.67 5.15
N GLU A 24 1.47 36.38 4.65
CA GLU A 24 1.66 35.23 3.79
C GLU A 24 1.23 33.95 4.52
N LEU A 25 0.26 33.24 3.94
CA LEU A 25 -0.21 31.97 4.49
C LEU A 25 0.98 31.01 4.54
N ARG A 26 1.25 30.47 5.73
CA ARG A 26 2.25 29.41 5.88
C ARG A 26 1.87 28.26 4.96
N LYS A 27 2.77 27.90 4.04
CA LYS A 27 2.57 26.75 3.17
C LYS A 27 2.47 25.49 4.04
N ARG A 28 1.44 24.68 3.84
CA ARG A 28 1.35 23.36 4.45
C ARG A 28 2.48 22.49 3.88
N ARG A 29 2.96 21.52 4.68
CA ARG A 29 3.92 20.52 4.20
C ARG A 29 3.32 19.81 2.99
N THR A 30 4.11 19.71 1.92
CA THR A 30 3.73 18.94 0.76
C THR A 30 3.89 17.44 1.06
N ARG A 31 3.26 16.58 0.27
CA ARG A 31 3.47 15.12 0.37
C ARG A 31 4.95 14.76 0.22
N TYR A 32 5.66 15.45 -0.67
CA TYR A 32 7.10 15.26 -0.87
C TYR A 32 7.91 15.58 0.41
N ASP A 33 7.57 16.68 1.10
CA ASP A 33 8.23 17.04 2.37
C ASP A 33 7.97 16.01 3.46
N ILE A 34 6.77 15.43 3.48
CA ILE A 34 6.42 14.36 4.41
C ILE A 34 7.25 13.11 4.09
N TYR A 35 7.23 12.64 2.83
CA TYR A 35 7.99 11.44 2.43
C TYR A 35 9.49 11.57 2.66
N LYS A 36 10.05 12.77 2.49
CA LYS A 36 11.47 13.01 2.78
C LYS A 36 11.81 12.90 4.27
N GLN A 37 10.84 13.11 5.16
CA GLN A 37 11.03 13.03 6.61
C GLN A 37 10.61 11.67 7.20
N ILE A 38 10.03 10.77 6.39
CA ILE A 38 9.75 9.40 6.84
C ILE A 38 11.09 8.66 6.98
N ASP A 39 11.41 8.26 8.19
CA ASP A 39 12.62 7.51 8.53
C ASP A 39 12.30 6.04 8.83
N ALA A 40 13.33 5.26 9.17
CA ALA A 40 13.18 3.86 9.53
C ALA A 40 12.27 3.65 10.76
N SER A 41 12.13 4.67 11.63
CA SER A 41 11.23 4.61 12.79
C SER A 41 9.76 4.59 12.39
N TYR A 42 9.37 5.18 11.26
CA TYR A 42 8.01 5.06 10.73
C TYR A 42 7.64 3.62 10.36
N TYR A 43 8.63 2.82 9.93
CA TYR A 43 8.45 1.43 9.53
C TYR A 43 8.73 0.44 10.68
N GLY A 44 8.91 0.93 11.91
CA GLY A 44 9.06 0.07 13.08
C GLY A 44 10.42 -0.63 13.19
N TYR A 45 11.42 -0.30 12.36
CA TYR A 45 12.77 -0.89 12.44
C TYR A 45 13.52 -0.60 13.74
N ARG A 46 12.92 0.18 14.65
CA ARG A 46 13.49 0.56 15.94
C ARG A 46 12.73 -0.01 17.13
N ASP A 47 11.62 -0.71 16.91
CA ASP A 47 10.85 -1.34 17.99
C ASP A 47 11.64 -2.49 18.65
N ASP A 48 12.58 -3.10 17.93
CA ASP A 48 13.47 -4.12 18.50
C ASP A 48 14.56 -3.53 19.43
N GLU A 49 14.85 -2.21 19.35
CA GLU A 49 15.93 -1.58 20.13
C GLU A 49 15.53 -1.19 21.57
N ASP A 50 14.24 -1.11 21.89
CA ASP A 50 13.77 -0.67 23.22
C ASP A 50 13.72 -1.81 24.26
N GLY A 51 13.91 -3.06 23.80
CA GLY A 51 13.88 -4.27 24.63
C GLY A 51 12.51 -4.57 25.23
N MET A 52 11.43 -3.93 24.76
CA MET A 52 10.07 -4.18 25.21
C MET A 52 9.62 -5.58 24.79
N LEU A 53 9.93 -5.97 23.55
CA LEU A 53 9.60 -7.28 22.99
C LEU A 53 10.30 -8.42 23.76
N GLU A 54 11.61 -8.30 24.00
CA GLU A 54 12.40 -9.28 24.76
C GLU A 54 11.83 -9.55 26.16
N ARG A 55 11.33 -8.51 26.84
CA ARG A 55 10.75 -8.65 28.19
C ARG A 55 9.41 -9.36 28.18
N LEU A 56 8.61 -9.17 27.13
CA LEU A 56 7.30 -9.81 26.99
C LEU A 56 7.44 -11.26 26.54
N GLU A 57 8.34 -11.52 25.59
CA GLU A 57 8.47 -12.83 24.92
C GLU A 57 9.46 -13.76 25.63
N GLY A 58 10.49 -13.23 26.28
CA GLY A 58 11.55 -14.02 26.93
C GLY A 58 11.04 -15.10 27.90
N PRO A 59 10.08 -14.81 28.81
CA PRO A 59 9.54 -15.83 29.71
C PRO A 59 8.81 -16.96 28.98
N ALA A 60 8.13 -16.65 27.88
CA ALA A 60 7.44 -17.64 27.06
C ALA A 60 8.45 -18.50 26.27
N GLU A 61 9.46 -17.85 25.67
CA GLU A 61 10.55 -18.55 24.97
C GLU A 61 11.31 -19.50 25.90
N ASP A 62 11.65 -19.06 27.11
CA ASP A 62 12.34 -19.86 28.10
C ASP A 62 11.51 -21.07 28.56
N ALA A 63 10.20 -20.89 28.71
CA ALA A 63 9.29 -21.99 29.03
C ALA A 63 9.27 -23.04 27.90
N MET A 64 9.12 -22.61 26.66
CA MET A 64 9.13 -23.49 25.48
C MET A 64 10.47 -24.20 25.32
N ARG A 65 11.59 -23.48 25.48
CA ARG A 65 12.94 -24.05 25.40
C ARG A 65 13.18 -25.09 26.49
N ARG A 66 12.67 -24.86 27.71
CA ARG A 66 12.76 -25.82 28.80
C ARG A 66 11.95 -27.08 28.52
N GLU A 67 10.71 -26.93 28.06
CA GLU A 67 9.86 -28.05 27.68
C GLU A 67 10.50 -28.89 26.57
N ALA A 68 10.93 -28.25 25.48
CA ALA A 68 11.64 -28.93 24.39
C ALA A 68 12.91 -29.66 24.88
N ALA A 69 13.67 -29.06 25.80
CA ALA A 69 14.85 -29.70 26.37
C ALA A 69 14.50 -30.89 27.28
N GLU A 70 13.40 -30.83 28.02
CA GLU A 70 12.90 -31.95 28.84
C GLU A 70 12.41 -33.10 27.96
N GLU A 71 11.62 -32.81 26.94
CA GLU A 71 11.16 -33.80 25.96
C GLU A 71 12.34 -34.45 25.24
N TRP A 72 13.30 -33.65 24.77
CA TRP A 72 14.51 -34.15 24.15
C TRP A 72 15.27 -35.07 25.10
N ARG A 73 15.43 -34.70 26.38
CA ARG A 73 16.09 -35.56 27.39
C ARG A 73 15.35 -36.89 27.59
N ARG A 74 14.02 -36.87 27.69
CA ARG A 74 13.18 -38.07 27.84
C ARG A 74 13.32 -38.99 26.63
N LEU A 75 13.14 -38.45 25.43
CA LEU A 75 13.28 -39.18 24.17
C LEU A 75 14.69 -39.72 23.99
N HIS A 76 15.70 -38.93 24.34
CA HIS A 76 17.10 -39.33 24.26
C HIS A 76 17.42 -40.46 25.25
N GLU A 77 16.86 -40.45 26.45
CA GLU A 77 17.03 -41.52 27.43
C GLU A 77 16.36 -42.82 26.97
N VAL A 78 15.11 -42.76 26.51
CA VAL A 78 14.41 -43.91 25.91
C VAL A 78 15.19 -44.46 24.71
N ARG A 79 15.66 -43.58 23.82
CA ARG A 79 16.48 -43.95 22.67
C ARG A 79 17.80 -44.59 23.11
N ARG A 80 18.42 -44.11 24.20
CA ARG A 80 19.67 -44.65 24.75
C ARG A 80 19.45 -46.02 25.37
N GLU A 81 18.35 -46.23 26.09
CA GLU A 81 17.98 -47.52 26.67
C GLU A 81 17.62 -48.56 25.59
N ALA A 82 16.84 -48.16 24.58
CA ALA A 82 16.58 -48.97 23.40
C ALA A 82 17.88 -49.34 22.68
N ARG A 83 18.81 -48.38 22.51
CA ARG A 83 20.12 -48.62 21.86
C ARG A 83 21.03 -49.56 22.66
N LYS A 84 20.87 -49.68 23.98
CA LYS A 84 21.61 -50.66 24.79
C LYS A 84 21.12 -52.11 24.55
N GLY A 85 19.87 -52.30 24.12
CA GLY A 85 19.29 -53.62 23.83
C GLY A 85 19.55 -54.12 22.41
N VAL A 86 19.98 -53.25 21.50
CA VAL A 86 20.14 -53.56 20.08
C VAL A 86 21.57 -53.99 19.75
N LYS A 87 21.75 -55.23 19.25
CA LYS A 87 23.02 -55.68 18.65
C LYS A 87 23.30 -54.83 17.40
N SER A 88 24.55 -54.43 17.18
CA SER A 88 25.02 -53.40 16.24
C SER A 88 24.46 -53.36 14.79
N GLY A 89 23.71 -54.38 14.33
CA GLY A 89 23.09 -54.43 13.00
C GLY A 89 21.86 -53.53 12.81
N GLU A 90 20.95 -53.44 13.77
CA GLU A 90 19.69 -52.64 13.67
C GLU A 90 19.96 -51.12 13.75
N VAL A 91 21.08 -50.70 14.34
CA VAL A 91 21.48 -49.28 14.39
C VAL A 91 21.83 -48.74 13.00
N ALA A 92 22.27 -49.61 12.08
CA ALA A 92 22.49 -49.23 10.69
C ALA A 92 21.18 -48.97 9.94
N GLU A 93 20.11 -49.72 10.25
CA GLU A 93 18.78 -49.54 9.69
C GLU A 93 18.10 -48.28 10.24
N VAL A 94 18.20 -47.99 11.54
CA VAL A 94 17.70 -46.71 12.12
C VAL A 94 18.46 -45.49 11.58
N SER A 95 19.75 -45.63 11.28
CA SER A 95 20.52 -44.59 10.57
C SER A 95 20.04 -44.40 9.13
N ALA A 96 19.60 -45.48 8.45
CA ALA A 96 19.01 -45.41 7.13
C ALA A 96 17.63 -44.74 7.16
N VAL A 97 16.78 -45.09 8.14
CA VAL A 97 15.47 -44.45 8.36
C VAL A 97 15.63 -42.98 8.78
N ALA A 98 16.60 -42.64 9.62
CA ALA A 98 16.90 -41.26 9.97
C ALA A 98 17.43 -40.45 8.77
N ARG A 99 18.21 -41.08 7.87
CA ARG A 99 18.60 -40.48 6.58
C ARG A 99 17.42 -40.33 5.63
N GLU A 100 16.46 -41.24 5.65
CA GLU A 100 15.24 -41.16 4.85
C GLU A 100 14.31 -40.05 5.37
N MET A 101 14.13 -39.94 6.69
CA MET A 101 13.39 -38.82 7.30
C MET A 101 14.05 -37.46 7.05
N LEU A 102 15.39 -37.37 7.10
CA LEU A 102 16.12 -36.15 6.71
C LEU A 102 15.96 -35.83 5.21
N ARG A 103 15.87 -36.86 4.35
CA ARG A 103 15.57 -36.66 2.93
C ARG A 103 14.13 -36.23 2.69
N GLU A 104 13.18 -36.77 3.44
CA GLU A 104 11.79 -36.32 3.41
C GLU A 104 11.68 -34.87 3.90
N GLU A 105 12.38 -34.48 4.96
CA GLU A 105 12.48 -33.08 5.41
C GLU A 105 13.11 -32.17 4.36
N GLU A 106 14.22 -32.58 3.73
CA GLU A 106 14.84 -31.84 2.62
C GLU A 106 13.91 -31.71 1.41
N GLU A 107 13.13 -32.76 1.09
CA GLU A 107 12.16 -32.75 -0.02
C GLU A 107 10.94 -31.86 0.31
N VAL A 108 10.52 -31.79 1.57
CA VAL A 108 9.46 -30.88 2.04
C VAL A 108 9.93 -29.43 1.96
N VAL A 109 11.18 -29.13 2.37
CA VAL A 109 11.78 -27.80 2.25
C VAL A 109 11.94 -27.39 0.78
N GLU A 110 12.31 -28.32 -0.10
CA GLU A 110 12.41 -28.03 -1.53
C GLU A 110 11.03 -27.82 -2.17
N LYS A 111 9.99 -28.55 -1.73
CA LYS A 111 8.59 -28.32 -2.12
C LYS A 111 8.05 -26.99 -1.61
N GLU A 112 8.37 -26.56 -0.40
CA GLU A 112 8.02 -25.22 0.10
C GLU A 112 8.71 -24.13 -0.73
N ARG A 113 10.00 -24.28 -1.03
CA ARG A 113 10.73 -23.33 -1.90
C ARG A 113 10.19 -23.30 -3.33
N GLN A 114 9.60 -24.40 -3.81
CA GLN A 114 8.90 -24.45 -5.10
C GLN A 114 7.53 -23.75 -5.03
N ARG A 115 6.77 -23.95 -3.95
CA ARG A 115 5.51 -23.24 -3.70
C ARG A 115 5.72 -21.73 -3.58
N GLU A 116 6.74 -21.28 -2.86
CA GLU A 116 7.09 -19.85 -2.78
C GLU A 116 7.39 -19.26 -4.16
N LYS A 117 8.08 -20.02 -5.03
CA LYS A 117 8.35 -19.60 -6.43
C LYS A 117 7.10 -19.62 -7.30
N GLU A 118 6.17 -20.54 -7.06
CA GLU A 118 4.87 -20.58 -7.75
C GLU A 118 3.96 -19.44 -7.29
N GLU A 119 3.92 -19.14 -6.00
CA GLU A 119 3.23 -17.97 -5.44
C GLU A 119 3.83 -16.65 -5.95
N GLU A 120 5.15 -16.57 -6.10
CA GLU A 120 5.80 -15.41 -6.69
C GLU A 120 5.44 -15.24 -8.18
N LYS A 121 5.24 -16.34 -8.91
CA LYS A 121 4.74 -16.32 -10.29
C LYS A 121 3.27 -15.93 -10.36
N GLU A 122 2.41 -16.48 -9.50
CA GLU A 122 0.99 -16.09 -9.40
C GLU A 122 0.84 -14.60 -9.03
N LYS A 123 1.64 -14.10 -8.09
CA LYS A 123 1.67 -12.67 -7.72
C LYS A 123 2.11 -11.78 -8.89
N ARG A 124 2.95 -12.29 -9.80
CA ARG A 124 3.39 -11.58 -11.01
C ARG A 124 2.37 -11.68 -12.16
N GLU A 125 1.37 -12.56 -12.08
CA GLU A 125 0.40 -12.80 -13.16
C GLU A 125 -0.96 -12.11 -12.97
N PHE A 126 -1.22 -11.45 -11.83
CA PHE A 126 -2.45 -10.66 -11.66
C PHE A 126 -2.37 -9.29 -12.35
N ILE A 127 -2.44 -9.29 -13.68
CA ILE A 127 -2.55 -8.08 -14.50
C ILE A 127 -3.99 -7.96 -15.01
N VAL A 128 -4.79 -7.13 -14.35
CA VAL A 128 -6.14 -6.78 -14.82
C VAL A 128 -6.02 -5.78 -15.96
N HIS A 129 -6.22 -6.24 -17.20
CA HIS A 129 -6.22 -5.36 -18.36
C HIS A 129 -7.51 -4.54 -18.39
N VAL A 130 -7.42 -3.28 -17.96
CA VAL A 130 -8.51 -2.31 -18.11
C VAL A 130 -8.58 -1.92 -19.59
N PRO A 131 -9.74 -2.05 -20.27
CA PRO A 131 -9.90 -1.58 -21.63
C PRO A 131 -9.81 -0.05 -21.64
N LEU A 132 -8.67 0.46 -22.13
CA LEU A 132 -8.46 1.89 -22.31
C LEU A 132 -9.00 2.30 -23.69
N PRO A 133 -9.84 3.35 -23.76
CA PRO A 133 -10.31 3.85 -25.05
C PRO A 133 -9.15 4.43 -25.86
N ASP A 134 -9.21 4.25 -27.18
CA ASP A 134 -8.23 4.79 -28.11
C ASP A 134 -8.26 6.33 -28.11
N GLU A 135 -7.14 6.95 -28.49
CA GLU A 135 -6.97 8.41 -28.53
C GLU A 135 -8.08 9.12 -29.32
N LYS A 136 -8.49 8.55 -30.45
CA LYS A 136 -9.60 9.07 -31.29
C LYS A 136 -10.96 9.03 -30.59
N GLU A 137 -11.18 8.05 -29.72
CA GLU A 137 -12.43 7.94 -28.94
C GLU A 137 -12.44 8.99 -27.83
N ILE A 138 -11.30 9.20 -27.18
CA ILE A 138 -11.12 10.24 -26.16
C ILE A 138 -11.37 11.63 -26.77
N GLU A 139 -10.78 11.94 -27.92
CA GLU A 139 -10.96 13.21 -28.61
C GLU A 139 -12.44 13.47 -28.94
N ARG A 140 -13.15 12.47 -29.45
CA ARG A 140 -14.57 12.60 -29.80
C ARG A 140 -15.42 12.88 -28.57
N ARG A 141 -15.21 12.15 -27.47
CA ARG A 141 -15.92 12.38 -26.21
C ARG A 141 -15.63 13.76 -25.62
N VAL A 142 -14.38 14.22 -25.69
CA VAL A 142 -13.99 15.56 -25.21
C VAL A 142 -14.66 16.65 -26.06
N LEU A 143 -14.71 16.48 -27.38
CA LEU A 143 -15.39 17.41 -28.28
C LEU A 143 -16.90 17.47 -28.02
N GLU A 144 -17.56 16.31 -27.87
CA GLU A 144 -18.99 16.22 -27.54
C GLU A 144 -19.29 16.88 -26.20
N LYS A 145 -18.49 16.60 -25.17
CA LYS A 145 -18.64 17.21 -23.84
C LYS A 145 -18.48 18.73 -23.90
N LYS A 146 -17.46 19.25 -24.58
CA LYS A 146 -17.27 20.70 -24.76
C LYS A 146 -18.41 21.33 -25.55
N LYS A 147 -18.93 20.64 -26.57
CA LYS A 147 -20.09 21.11 -27.34
C LYS A 147 -21.32 21.21 -26.45
N MET A 148 -21.58 20.19 -25.62
CA MET A 148 -22.67 20.22 -24.64
C MET A 148 -22.48 21.32 -23.58
N GLU A 149 -21.28 21.49 -23.05
CA GLU A 149 -20.98 22.54 -22.07
C GLU A 149 -21.22 23.95 -22.65
N LEU A 150 -20.86 24.18 -23.91
CA LEU A 150 -21.14 25.44 -24.60
C LEU A 150 -22.65 25.62 -24.86
N LEU A 151 -23.35 24.55 -25.26
CA LEU A 151 -24.80 24.60 -25.43
C LEU A 151 -25.48 24.94 -24.10
N ASN A 152 -25.13 24.25 -23.01
CA ASN A 152 -25.67 24.51 -21.68
C ASN A 152 -25.38 25.92 -21.17
N LYS A 153 -24.23 26.52 -21.56
CA LYS A 153 -23.83 27.85 -21.10
C LYS A 153 -24.49 28.99 -21.89
N TYR A 154 -24.77 28.79 -23.17
CA TYR A 154 -25.16 29.86 -24.08
C TYR A 154 -26.55 29.69 -24.70
N VAL A 155 -27.17 28.53 -24.55
CA VAL A 155 -28.53 28.25 -25.05
C VAL A 155 -29.50 28.31 -23.87
N SER A 156 -30.54 29.13 -23.99
CA SER A 156 -31.65 29.14 -23.03
C SER A 156 -32.46 27.85 -23.14
N GLU A 157 -33.05 27.40 -22.04
CA GLU A 157 -33.83 26.15 -21.98
C GLU A 157 -34.92 26.10 -23.06
N GLY A 158 -35.61 27.22 -23.31
CA GLY A 158 -36.64 27.31 -24.36
C GLY A 158 -36.13 27.13 -25.81
N LEU A 159 -34.90 27.55 -26.13
CA LEU A 159 -34.34 27.36 -27.47
C LEU A 159 -33.92 25.89 -27.71
N MET A 160 -33.60 25.15 -26.64
CA MET A 160 -33.38 23.70 -26.75
C MET A 160 -34.69 22.95 -26.98
N GLU A 161 -35.76 23.32 -26.27
CA GLU A 161 -37.09 22.71 -26.42
C GLU A 161 -37.64 22.87 -27.85
N GLU A 162 -37.61 24.10 -28.39
CA GLU A 162 -38.02 24.36 -29.78
C GLU A 162 -37.18 23.57 -30.80
N GLN A 163 -35.87 23.40 -30.52
CA GLN A 163 -34.99 22.63 -31.40
C GLN A 163 -35.28 21.13 -31.34
N THR A 164 -35.61 20.60 -30.15
CA THR A 164 -35.99 19.19 -30.00
C THR A 164 -37.32 18.89 -30.69
N GLU A 165 -38.32 19.75 -30.51
CA GLU A 165 -39.62 19.63 -31.18
C GLU A 165 -39.46 19.69 -32.72
N ALA A 166 -38.65 20.62 -33.23
CA ALA A 166 -38.38 20.73 -34.66
C ALA A 166 -37.66 19.49 -35.23
N LYS A 167 -36.75 18.87 -34.48
CA LYS A 167 -36.06 17.65 -34.90
C LYS A 167 -36.98 16.43 -34.92
N ASP A 168 -37.86 16.33 -33.93
CA ASP A 168 -38.86 15.26 -33.85
C ASP A 168 -39.85 15.35 -35.02
N MET A 169 -40.27 16.57 -35.37
CA MET A 169 -41.10 16.83 -36.55
C MET A 169 -40.41 16.47 -37.87
N LEU A 170 -39.08 16.61 -37.93
CA LEU A 170 -38.28 16.26 -39.11
C LEU A 170 -37.86 14.78 -39.13
N ASN A 171 -38.17 14.01 -38.09
CA ASN A 171 -37.79 12.59 -37.92
C ASN A 171 -36.29 12.33 -38.12
N ILE A 172 -35.44 13.29 -37.75
CA ILE A 172 -33.97 13.16 -37.81
C ILE A 172 -33.50 12.70 -36.44
N GLN A 173 -33.64 11.40 -36.18
CA GLN A 173 -33.06 10.76 -35.01
C GLN A 173 -31.66 10.25 -35.37
N ARG A 174 -30.64 10.71 -34.64
CA ARG A 174 -29.25 10.25 -34.78
C ARG A 174 -28.70 9.88 -33.42
#